data_AF-A0A969PWS6-F1
#
_entry.id   AF-A0A969PWS6-F1
#
_cell.length_a   1.000
_cell.length_b   1.000
_cell.length_c   1.000
_cell.angle_alpha   90.00
_cell.angle_beta   90.00
_cell.angle_gamma   90.00
#
_symmetry.space_group_name_H-M   'P 1'
#
loop_
_entity.id
_entity.type
_entity.pdbx_description
1 polymer ?
#
loop_
_entity_poly.entity_id
_entity_poly.type
_entity_poly.pdbx_seq_one_letter_code
_entity_poly.pdbx_strand_id
1 'polypeptide(L)'
;MPRPDPAPVLPPPLEAHICRTIYATNLAIQRVHKVVLDELGITYLQYLVLNLLWDRDNQSVSELSGQLELEPSTLTPLLKRLEVAGINVVGVTDHGFVHSIYFFDPSGHRIELACPDPTEDAQLKKLDAVKWDMLTEWSRTRRAPRHAAWMHEAGVQGLTLLAAA
;
A
#
# COMPACT_ATOMS: atom_id res chain seq x y z
N MET A 1 41.32 35.03 -28.94
CA MET A 1 40.29 34.11 -29.43
C MET A 1 40.28 32.89 -28.52
N PRO A 2 39.18 32.57 -27.82
CA PRO A 2 39.07 31.27 -27.15
C PRO A 2 39.25 30.15 -28.18
N ARG A 3 39.97 29.10 -27.80
CA ARG A 3 40.16 27.92 -28.65
C ARG A 3 38.78 27.27 -28.85
N PRO A 4 38.37 26.90 -30.07
CA PRO A 4 37.09 26.22 -30.27
C PRO A 4 37.09 24.92 -29.45
N ASP A 5 36.00 24.67 -28.74
CA ASP A 5 35.83 23.42 -28.00
C ASP A 5 35.97 22.24 -28.97
N PRO A 6 36.62 21.14 -28.53
CA PRO A 6 36.72 19.94 -29.36
C PRO A 6 35.32 19.48 -29.75
N ALA A 7 35.15 19.11 -31.03
CA ALA A 7 33.90 18.57 -31.52
C ALA A 7 33.45 17.38 -30.65
N PRO A 8 32.15 17.25 -30.35
CA PRO A 8 31.66 16.16 -29.50
C PRO A 8 32.01 14.80 -30.10
N VAL A 9 32.53 13.90 -29.27
CA VAL A 9 32.81 12.52 -29.68
C VAL A 9 31.47 11.81 -29.89
N LEU A 10 31.26 11.27 -31.09
CA LEU A 10 30.05 10.56 -31.47
C LEU A 10 30.35 9.08 -31.75
N PRO A 11 29.55 8.14 -31.18
CA PRO A 11 28.49 8.38 -30.20
C PRO A 11 29.06 8.82 -28.83
N PRO A 12 28.28 9.56 -28.02
CA PRO A 12 28.72 9.94 -26.68
C PRO A 12 29.00 8.69 -25.83
N PRO A 13 29.90 8.78 -24.83
CA PRO A 13 30.16 7.68 -23.89
C PRO A 13 28.87 7.29 -23.15
N LEU A 14 28.75 6.02 -22.80
CA LEU A 14 27.53 5.44 -22.21
C LEU A 14 27.12 6.14 -20.90
N GLU A 15 28.09 6.65 -20.13
CA GLU A 15 27.87 7.43 -18.90
C GLU A 15 27.09 8.72 -19.14
N ALA A 16 27.13 9.27 -20.36
CA ALA A 16 26.36 10.45 -20.76
C ALA A 16 24.97 10.09 -21.30
N HIS A 17 24.61 8.80 -21.41
CA HIS A 17 23.31 8.37 -21.93
C HIS A 17 22.25 8.42 -20.83
N ILE A 18 21.19 9.20 -21.05
CA ILE A 18 20.05 9.29 -20.11
C ILE A 18 19.43 7.89 -19.85
N CYS A 19 19.35 7.03 -20.87
CA CYS A 19 18.81 5.68 -20.73
C CYS A 19 19.58 4.83 -19.71
N ARG A 20 20.91 4.98 -19.62
CA ARG A 20 21.71 4.30 -18.59
C ARG A 20 21.35 4.79 -17.20
N THR A 21 21.20 6.10 -17.02
CA THR A 21 20.80 6.68 -15.74
C THR A 21 19.42 6.17 -15.31
N ILE A 22 18.43 6.17 -16.21
CA ILE A 22 17.09 5.65 -15.92
C ILE A 22 17.14 4.17 -15.54
N TYR A 23 17.86 3.35 -16.32
CA TYR A 23 17.99 1.92 -16.05
C TYR A 23 18.68 1.63 -14.71
N ALA A 24 19.79 2.32 -14.44
CA ALA A 24 20.55 2.15 -13.20
C ALA A 24 19.73 2.57 -11.97
N THR A 25 18.97 3.66 -12.08
CA THR A 25 18.06 4.13 -11.03
C THR A 25 16.95 3.12 -10.77
N ASN A 26 16.28 2.62 -11.82
CA ASN A 26 15.24 1.58 -11.67
C ASN A 26 15.79 0.32 -10.99
N LEU A 27 16.98 -0.14 -11.40
CA LEU A 27 17.61 -1.31 -10.78
C LEU A 27 18.02 -1.05 -9.31
N ALA A 28 18.46 0.17 -8.99
CA ALA A 28 18.76 0.55 -7.61
C ALA A 28 17.50 0.53 -6.73
N ILE A 29 16.38 1.09 -7.22
CA ILE A 29 15.08 1.05 -6.54
C ILE A 29 14.65 -0.39 -6.30
N GLN A 30 14.71 -1.25 -7.31
CA GLN A 30 14.34 -2.66 -7.17
C GLN A 30 15.22 -3.40 -6.15
N ARG A 31 16.53 -3.11 -6.10
CA ARG A 31 17.44 -3.72 -5.11
C ARG A 31 17.10 -3.33 -3.68
N VAL A 32 16.74 -2.07 -3.44
CA VAL A 32 16.33 -1.61 -2.10
C VAL A 32 15.08 -2.35 -1.64
N HIS A 33 14.07 -2.46 -2.52
CA HIS A 33 12.83 -3.17 -2.18
C HIS A 33 13.06 -4.68 -2.03
N LYS A 34 13.93 -5.28 -2.85
CA LYS A 34 14.21 -6.71 -2.84
C LYS A 34 14.59 -7.24 -1.45
N VAL A 35 15.35 -6.47 -0.67
CA VAL A 35 15.76 -6.87 0.69
C VAL A 35 14.56 -7.24 1.56
N VAL A 36 13.48 -6.47 1.49
CA VAL A 36 12.26 -6.69 2.30
C VAL A 36 11.32 -7.67 1.60
N LEU A 37 11.18 -7.56 0.28
CA LEU A 37 10.21 -8.36 -0.48
C LEU A 37 10.61 -9.85 -0.59
N ASP A 38 11.91 -10.16 -0.52
CA ASP A 38 12.39 -11.56 -0.51
C ASP A 38 11.90 -12.32 0.72
N GLU A 39 11.79 -11.67 1.88
CA GLU A 39 11.23 -12.29 3.10
C GLU A 39 9.75 -12.63 2.94
N LEU A 40 9.03 -11.83 2.14
CA LEU A 40 7.62 -12.02 1.83
C LEU A 40 7.39 -12.96 0.64
N GLY A 41 8.45 -13.41 -0.03
CA GLY A 41 8.36 -14.28 -1.21
C GLY A 41 7.72 -13.61 -2.43
N ILE A 42 7.72 -12.27 -2.52
CA ILE A 42 7.10 -11.52 -3.62
C ILE A 42 8.12 -10.66 -4.37
N THR A 43 7.80 -10.33 -5.61
CA THR A 43 8.61 -9.48 -6.49
C THR A 43 8.19 -8.02 -6.40
N TYR A 44 9.05 -7.10 -6.85
CA TYR A 44 8.73 -5.68 -6.91
C TYR A 44 7.45 -5.39 -7.73
N LEU A 45 7.23 -6.10 -8.84
CA LEU A 45 6.03 -5.92 -9.64
C LEU A 45 4.77 -6.44 -8.92
N GLN A 46 4.88 -7.56 -8.21
CA GLN A 46 3.81 -8.06 -7.36
C GLN A 46 3.47 -7.07 -6.23
N TYR A 47 4.48 -6.44 -5.62
CA TYR A 47 4.29 -5.36 -4.66
C TYR A 47 3.52 -4.18 -5.27
N LEU A 48 3.87 -3.73 -6.48
CA LEU A 48 3.12 -2.63 -7.14
C LEU A 48 1.66 -3.00 -7.39
N VAL A 49 1.39 -4.24 -7.80
CA VAL A 49 0.01 -4.74 -7.97
C VAL A 49 -0.75 -4.72 -6.65
N LEU A 50 -0.12 -5.15 -5.55
CA LEU A 50 -0.72 -5.07 -4.22
C LEU A 50 -0.99 -3.63 -3.77
N ASN A 51 -0.13 -2.66 -4.15
CA ASN A 51 -0.37 -1.23 -3.87
C ASN A 51 -1.54 -0.66 -4.69
N LEU A 52 -1.74 -1.10 -5.93
CA LEU A 52 -2.90 -0.67 -6.71
C LEU A 52 -4.20 -1.26 -6.13
N LEU A 53 -4.18 -2.55 -5.78
CA LEU A 53 -5.31 -3.20 -5.13
C LEU A 53 -5.60 -2.60 -3.73
N TRP A 54 -4.57 -2.11 -3.06
CA TRP A 54 -4.72 -1.32 -1.83
C TRP A 54 -5.51 -0.03 -2.08
N ASP A 55 -5.13 0.75 -3.10
CA ASP A 55 -5.76 2.05 -3.40
C ASP A 55 -7.24 1.89 -3.80
N ARG A 56 -7.53 0.87 -4.60
CA ARG A 56 -8.90 0.53 -5.01
C ARG A 56 -9.03 -0.98 -5.14
N ASP A 57 -9.99 -1.58 -4.44
CA ASP A 57 -10.26 -3.01 -4.53
C ASP A 57 -11.14 -3.36 -5.74
N ASN A 58 -11.30 -4.66 -6.06
CA ASN A 58 -12.12 -5.20 -7.14
C ASN A 58 -11.81 -4.63 -8.53
N GLN A 59 -10.55 -4.25 -8.74
CA GLN A 59 -10.09 -3.79 -10.04
C GLN A 59 -9.94 -4.96 -11.01
N SER A 60 -10.43 -4.78 -12.22
CA SER A 60 -10.24 -5.73 -13.29
C SER A 60 -8.77 -5.80 -13.71
N VAL A 61 -8.37 -6.93 -14.30
CA VAL A 61 -7.03 -7.12 -14.90
C VAL A 61 -6.73 -6.02 -15.91
N SER A 62 -7.73 -5.55 -16.66
CA SER A 62 -7.57 -4.48 -17.65
C SER A 62 -7.24 -3.14 -17.00
N GLU A 63 -7.87 -2.81 -15.87
CA GLU A 63 -7.61 -1.55 -15.15
C GLU A 63 -6.24 -1.55 -14.49
N LEU A 64 -5.84 -2.67 -13.87
CA LEU A 64 -4.52 -2.81 -13.27
C LEU A 64 -3.41 -2.77 -14.33
N SER A 65 -3.62 -3.43 -15.46
CA SER A 65 -2.68 -3.42 -16.59
C SER A 65 -2.52 -2.01 -17.17
N GLY A 66 -3.63 -1.27 -17.30
CA GLY A 66 -3.60 0.12 -17.75
C GLY A 66 -2.82 1.06 -16.83
N GLN A 67 -2.97 0.91 -15.51
CA GLN A 67 -2.25 1.74 -14.51
C GLN A 67 -0.76 1.43 -14.43
N LEU A 68 -0.36 0.18 -14.66
CA LEU A 68 1.05 -0.23 -14.67
C LEU A 68 1.71 -0.11 -16.04
N GLU A 69 0.97 0.34 -17.07
CA GLU A 69 1.42 0.37 -18.46
C GLU A 69 1.93 -1.02 -18.94
N LEU A 70 1.21 -2.08 -18.57
CA LEU A 70 1.52 -3.46 -18.90
C LEU A 70 0.49 -4.07 -19.84
N GLU A 71 0.92 -5.11 -20.57
CA GLU A 71 0.00 -5.97 -21.30
C GLU A 71 -0.75 -6.92 -20.34
N PRO A 72 -2.08 -7.12 -20.50
CA PRO A 72 -2.84 -8.05 -19.66
C PRO A 72 -2.30 -9.49 -19.64
N SER A 73 -1.66 -9.90 -20.73
CA SER A 73 -0.98 -11.20 -20.86
C SER A 73 0.22 -11.35 -19.90
N THR A 74 0.81 -10.25 -19.46
CA THR A 74 1.89 -10.22 -18.47
C THR A 74 1.32 -10.25 -17.04
N LEU A 75 0.21 -9.56 -16.81
CA LEU A 75 -0.36 -9.41 -15.47
C LEU A 75 -1.15 -10.64 -15.00
N THR A 76 -1.90 -11.28 -15.90
CA THR A 76 -2.72 -12.46 -15.58
C THR A 76 -1.94 -13.61 -14.90
N PRO A 77 -0.81 -14.10 -15.44
CA PRO A 77 -0.03 -15.15 -14.79
C PRO A 77 0.66 -14.67 -13.50
N LEU A 78 0.88 -13.37 -13.33
CA LEU A 78 1.41 -12.80 -12.10
C LEU A 78 0.38 -12.84 -10.97
N LEU A 79 -0.86 -12.41 -11.24
CA LEU A 79 -1.97 -12.44 -10.30
C LEU A 79 -2.26 -13.88 -9.84
N LYS A 80 -2.28 -14.83 -10.78
CA LYS A 80 -2.46 -16.24 -10.45
C LYS A 80 -1.37 -16.79 -9.52
N ARG A 81 -0.12 -16.33 -9.65
CA ARG A 81 0.96 -16.73 -8.73
C ARG A 81 0.78 -16.14 -7.34
N LEU A 82 0.27 -14.92 -7.23
CA LEU A 82 -0.05 -14.31 -5.93
C LEU A 82 -1.16 -15.06 -5.20
N GLU A 83 -2.21 -15.43 -5.93
CA GLU A 83 -3.32 -16.23 -5.41
C GLU A 83 -2.85 -17.62 -4.94
N VAL A 84 -2.04 -18.33 -5.76
CA VAL A 84 -1.47 -19.63 -5.39
C VAL A 84 -0.51 -19.55 -4.21
N ALA A 85 0.17 -18.42 -4.01
CA ALA A 85 1.05 -18.21 -2.86
C ALA A 85 0.27 -18.03 -1.53
N GLY A 86 -1.07 -18.10 -1.54
CA GLY A 86 -1.88 -18.01 -0.34
C GLY A 86 -1.97 -16.60 0.25
N ILE A 87 -1.51 -15.59 -0.50
CA ILE A 87 -1.61 -14.19 -0.12
C ILE A 87 -3.04 -13.73 -0.40
N ASN A 88 -3.95 -14.14 0.49
CA ASN A 88 -5.31 -13.62 0.54
C ASN A 88 -5.30 -12.33 1.33
N VAL A 89 -5.54 -11.22 0.64
CA VAL A 89 -5.71 -9.92 1.27
C VAL A 89 -7.17 -9.82 1.70
N VAL A 90 -7.41 -9.73 3.01
CA VAL A 90 -8.70 -9.26 3.50
C VAL A 90 -8.77 -7.79 3.13
N GLY A 91 -9.78 -7.43 2.34
CA GLY A 91 -10.01 -6.06 1.89
C GLY A 91 -10.05 -5.06 3.04
N VAL A 92 -10.03 -3.77 2.69
CA VAL A 92 -9.90 -2.67 3.65
C VAL A 92 -10.91 -2.80 4.79
N THR A 93 -10.38 -2.93 6.01
CA THR A 93 -11.13 -2.90 7.26
C THR A 93 -11.07 -1.49 7.83
N ASP A 94 -12.24 -0.91 8.06
CA ASP A 94 -12.39 0.42 8.66
C ASP A 94 -12.32 0.31 10.20
N HIS A 95 -11.30 0.93 10.79
CA HIS A 95 -11.14 1.08 12.25
C HIS A 95 -11.47 2.49 12.75
N GLY A 96 -12.08 3.33 11.92
CA GLY A 96 -12.52 4.69 12.21
C GLY A 96 -11.45 5.75 11.99
N PHE A 97 -10.29 5.61 12.64
CA PHE A 97 -9.16 6.55 12.51
C PHE A 97 -8.03 6.02 11.61
N VAL A 98 -8.07 4.73 11.29
CA VAL A 98 -7.10 4.03 10.46
C VAL A 98 -7.86 3.02 9.60
N HIS A 99 -7.45 2.92 8.34
CA HIS A 99 -7.83 1.84 7.46
C HIS A 99 -6.71 0.81 7.45
N SER A 100 -7.08 -0.47 7.55
CA SER A 100 -6.09 -1.54 7.52
C SER A 100 -6.44 -2.62 6.52
N ILE A 101 -5.43 -3.34 6.05
CA ILE A 101 -5.63 -4.65 5.44
C ILE A 101 -4.93 -5.70 6.29
N TYR A 102 -5.48 -6.91 6.25
CA TYR A 102 -4.88 -8.07 6.88
C TYR A 102 -4.48 -9.08 5.81
N PHE A 103 -3.24 -9.55 5.88
CA PHE A 103 -2.80 -10.70 5.12
C PHE A 103 -1.90 -11.57 6.01
N PHE A 104 -1.76 -12.82 5.62
CA PHE A 104 -0.83 -13.74 6.27
C PHE A 104 0.51 -13.71 5.52
N ASP A 105 1.60 -13.59 6.26
CA ASP A 105 2.93 -13.82 5.70
C ASP A 105 3.13 -15.31 5.39
N PRO A 106 4.16 -15.69 4.60
CA PRO A 106 4.47 -17.09 4.32
C PRO A 106 4.79 -17.95 5.56
N SER A 107 5.06 -17.33 6.70
CA SER A 107 5.30 -18.00 7.99
C SER A 107 4.02 -18.22 8.80
N GLY A 108 2.87 -17.72 8.32
CA GLY A 108 1.56 -17.83 8.97
C GLY A 108 1.26 -16.72 9.99
N HIS A 109 2.05 -15.65 10.08
CA HIS A 109 1.75 -14.49 10.92
C HIS A 109 0.74 -13.56 10.23
N ARG A 110 -0.27 -13.11 10.98
CA ARG A 110 -1.20 -12.08 10.49
C ARG A 110 -0.52 -10.72 10.58
N ILE A 111 -0.18 -10.16 9.43
CA ILE A 111 0.37 -8.82 9.31
C ILE A 111 -0.78 -7.85 9.05
N GLU A 112 -0.74 -6.72 9.75
CA GLU A 112 -1.61 -5.57 9.54
C GLU A 112 -0.78 -4.45 8.95
N LEU A 113 -1.19 -3.98 7.79
CA LEU A 113 -0.72 -2.71 7.27
C LEU A 113 -1.84 -1.71 7.47
N ALA A 114 -1.50 -0.58 8.09
CA ALA A 114 -2.43 0.43 8.54
C ALA A 114 -2.05 1.80 7.97
N CYS A 115 -3.02 2.54 7.45
CA CYS A 115 -2.87 3.95 7.09
C CYS A 115 -3.91 4.82 7.81
N PRO A 116 -3.53 6.05 8.21
CA PRO A 116 -4.49 7.03 8.70
C PRO A 116 -5.69 7.24 7.79
N ASP A 117 -6.87 7.41 8.39
CA ASP A 117 -8.04 7.96 7.69
C ASP A 117 -7.76 9.43 7.27
N PRO A 118 -8.24 9.91 6.11
CA PRO A 118 -8.08 11.31 5.71
C PRO A 118 -8.61 12.34 6.73
N THR A 119 -9.53 11.92 7.59
CA THR A 119 -10.10 12.74 8.68
C THR A 119 -9.43 12.50 10.04
N GLU A 120 -8.40 11.64 10.11
CA GLU A 120 -7.70 11.26 11.35
C GLU A 120 -7.31 12.50 12.17
N ASP A 121 -6.69 13.50 11.55
CA ASP A 121 -6.27 14.75 12.21
C ASP A 121 -7.44 15.48 12.91
N ALA A 122 -8.60 15.50 12.26
CA ALA A 122 -9.80 16.15 12.82
C ALA A 122 -10.42 15.30 13.94
N GLN A 123 -10.39 13.97 13.80
CA GLN A 123 -10.87 13.03 14.81
C GLN A 123 -9.97 13.05 16.06
N LEU A 124 -8.64 13.06 15.89
CA LEU A 124 -7.64 13.17 16.95
C LEU A 124 -7.83 14.45 17.77
N LYS A 125 -8.12 15.59 17.13
CA LYS A 125 -8.42 16.84 17.84
C LYS A 125 -9.68 16.73 18.70
N LYS A 126 -10.73 16.07 18.20
CA LYS A 126 -11.97 15.84 18.97
C LYS A 126 -11.72 14.89 20.15
N LEU A 127 -10.90 13.85 19.97
CA LEU A 127 -10.50 12.93 21.03
C LEU A 127 -9.63 13.61 22.08
N ASP A 128 -8.68 14.45 21.65
CA ASP A 128 -7.81 15.20 22.54
C ASP A 128 -8.59 16.09 23.51
N ALA A 129 -9.68 16.69 23.02
CA ALA A 129 -10.56 17.53 23.80
C ALA A 129 -11.31 16.78 24.92
N VAL A 130 -11.52 15.46 24.79
CA VAL A 130 -12.33 14.66 25.74
C VAL A 130 -11.54 13.57 26.47
N LYS A 131 -10.28 13.31 26.11
CA LYS A 131 -9.49 12.17 26.63
C LYS A 131 -9.37 12.15 28.15
N TRP A 132 -9.21 13.33 28.77
CA TRP A 132 -9.06 13.42 30.23
C TRP A 132 -10.38 13.21 30.97
N ASP A 133 -11.48 13.70 30.42
CA ASP A 133 -12.81 13.48 30.97
C ASP A 133 -13.19 12.01 30.88
N MET A 134 -12.87 11.35 29.76
CA MET A 134 -13.02 9.90 29.58
C MET A 134 -12.23 9.09 30.61
N LEU A 135 -10.94 9.38 30.78
CA LEU A 135 -10.10 8.70 31.77
C LEU A 135 -10.62 8.93 33.19
N THR A 136 -11.07 10.15 33.49
CA THR A 136 -11.63 10.51 34.79
C THR A 136 -12.93 9.74 35.06
N GLU A 137 -13.86 9.71 34.12
CA GLU A 137 -15.11 8.92 34.22
C GLU A 137 -14.82 7.43 34.39
N TRP A 138 -13.94 6.86 33.56
CA TRP A 138 -13.57 5.45 33.63
C TRP A 138 -12.92 5.11 34.97
N SER A 139 -12.02 5.96 35.48
CA SER A 139 -11.33 5.72 36.75
C SER A 139 -12.30 5.55 37.93
N ARG A 140 -13.43 6.29 37.89
CA ARG A 140 -14.49 6.28 38.91
C ARG A 140 -15.49 5.14 38.70
N THR A 141 -15.93 4.95 37.46
CA THR A 141 -17.08 4.08 37.15
C THR A 141 -16.67 2.67 36.73
N ARG A 142 -15.43 2.50 36.26
CA ARG A 142 -14.92 1.29 35.60
C ARG A 142 -15.79 0.83 34.41
N ARG A 143 -16.53 1.77 33.81
CA ARG A 143 -17.36 1.54 32.62
C ARG A 143 -16.80 2.29 31.44
N ALA A 144 -17.03 1.77 30.23
CA ALA A 144 -16.62 2.42 28.99
C ALA A 144 -17.30 3.81 28.87
N PRO A 145 -16.54 4.91 28.82
CA PRO A 145 -17.07 6.26 28.65
C PRO A 145 -17.79 6.44 27.31
N ARG A 146 -18.85 7.27 27.27
CA ARG A 146 -19.60 7.53 26.01
C ARG A 146 -19.21 8.82 25.30
N HIS A 147 -18.25 9.57 25.83
CA HIS A 147 -17.78 10.86 25.28
C HIS A 147 -17.32 10.78 23.81
N ALA A 148 -16.88 9.60 23.35
CA ALA A 148 -16.47 9.34 21.96
C ALA A 148 -17.38 8.34 21.22
N ALA A 149 -18.65 8.19 21.64
CA ALA A 149 -19.59 7.24 21.02
C ALA A 149 -19.80 7.49 19.52
N TRP A 150 -19.66 8.75 19.08
CA TRP A 150 -19.69 9.16 17.67
C TRP A 150 -18.66 8.45 16.79
N MET A 151 -17.58 7.88 17.34
CA MET A 151 -16.61 7.07 16.58
C MET A 151 -17.20 5.75 16.08
N HIS A 152 -18.29 5.28 16.69
CA HIS A 152 -18.92 3.99 16.35
C HIS A 152 -20.30 4.16 15.71
N GLU A 153 -20.72 5.40 15.42
CA GLU A 153 -22.01 5.70 14.79
C GLU A 153 -21.95 5.60 13.25
N ALA A 154 -20.77 5.63 12.64
CA ALA A 154 -20.59 5.29 11.22
C ALA A 154 -20.62 3.76 11.07
N GLY A 155 -21.71 3.25 10.49
CA GLY A 155 -21.99 1.83 10.42
C GLY A 155 -20.97 1.03 9.62
N VAL A 156 -20.52 -0.08 10.19
CA VAL A 156 -19.78 -1.15 9.50
C VAL A 156 -20.65 -1.70 8.37
N GLN A 157 -20.33 -1.39 7.11
CA GLN A 157 -20.82 -2.20 6.00
C GLN A 157 -20.05 -3.52 6.02
N GLY A 158 -20.64 -4.53 6.65
CA GLY A 158 -20.12 -5.89 6.57
C GLY A 158 -20.06 -6.35 5.12
N LEU A 159 -18.84 -6.49 4.58
CA LEU A 159 -18.60 -7.12 3.29
C LEU A 159 -18.93 -8.60 3.41
N THR A 160 -20.12 -8.97 2.93
CA THR A 160 -20.48 -10.37 2.70
C THR A 160 -19.73 -10.81 1.45
N LEU A 161 -18.80 -11.76 1.60
CA LEU A 161 -18.22 -12.51 0.50
C LEU A 161 -19.34 -13.19 -0.28
N LEU A 162 -19.67 -12.68 -1.46
CA LEU A 162 -20.31 -13.51 -2.48
C LEU A 162 -19.22 -14.35 -3.12
N ALA A 163 -19.15 -15.60 -2.68
CA ALA A 163 -18.64 -16.68 -3.49
C ALA A 163 -19.40 -16.69 -4.83
N ALA A 164 -18.67 -16.57 -5.93
CA ALA A 164 -19.11 -16.92 -7.28
C ALA A 164 -17.85 -17.46 -7.97
N ALA A 165 -17.68 -18.78 -8.06
CA ALA A 165 -18.25 -19.65 -9.11
C ALA A 165 -17.59 -19.40 -10.48
#